data_AF-A0A355FQL8-F1
#
_entry.id   AF-A0A355FQL8-F1
#
_cell.length_a   1.000
_cell.length_b   1.000
_cell.length_c   1.000
_cell.angle_alpha   90.00
_cell.angle_beta   90.00
_cell.angle_gamma   90.00
#
_symmetry.space_group_name_H-M   'P 1'
#
loop_
_entity.id
_entity.type
_entity.pdbx_description
1 polymer ?
#
loop_
_entity_poly.entity_id
_entity_poly.type
_entity_poly.pdbx_seq_one_letter_code
_entity_poly.pdbx_strand_id
1 'polypeptide(L)'
;MTNALDVFQERGFFKQVTHEDELRQTLATRKVTAYVGFDPTADSLHVGHLMGIMALAHLQRTGHQPMALVGGGTVMIGDPSGRTELRQILSPEVINQNANKIKKQLGNYLNFGDDQAVLV
;
A
#
# COMPACT_ATOMS: atom_id res chain seq x y z
N MET A 1 -21.55 -9.31 -0.64
CA MET A 1 -20.31 -8.53 -0.40
C MET A 1 -20.24 -7.45 -1.45
N THR A 2 -19.96 -6.21 -1.06
CA THR A 2 -19.73 -5.11 -2.02
C THR A 2 -18.42 -5.36 -2.75
N ASN A 3 -18.38 -5.21 -4.08
CA ASN A 3 -17.17 -5.40 -4.86
C ASN A 3 -16.17 -4.27 -4.52
N ALA A 4 -14.90 -4.60 -4.30
CA ALA A 4 -13.87 -3.61 -3.98
C ALA A 4 -13.71 -2.53 -5.06
N LEU A 5 -13.87 -2.90 -6.33
CA LEU A 5 -13.76 -1.97 -7.44
C LEU A 5 -14.85 -0.88 -7.40
N ASP A 6 -16.08 -1.26 -7.05
CA ASP A 6 -17.19 -0.31 -6.89
C ASP A 6 -16.90 0.67 -5.75
N VAL A 7 -16.43 0.16 -4.61
CA VAL A 7 -16.03 1.00 -3.47
C VAL A 7 -14.94 2.00 -3.86
N PHE A 8 -13.97 1.59 -4.67
CA PHE A 8 -12.92 2.49 -5.14
C PHE A 8 -13.44 3.55 -6.12
N GLN A 9 -14.33 3.18 -7.04
CA GLN A 9 -14.94 4.11 -7.98
C GLN A 9 -15.81 5.15 -7.25
N GLU A 10 -16.73 4.70 -6.38
CA GLU A 10 -17.63 5.57 -5.62
C GLU A 10 -16.89 6.56 -4.70
N ARG A 11 -15.76 6.14 -4.13
CA ARG A 11 -15.00 6.94 -3.16
C ARG A 11 -13.83 7.74 -3.77
N GLY A 12 -13.64 7.67 -5.09
CA GLY A 12 -12.59 8.42 -5.79
C GLY A 12 -11.17 7.84 -5.65
N PHE A 13 -11.03 6.55 -5.37
CA PHE A 13 -9.74 5.82 -5.37
C PHE A 13 -9.40 5.20 -6.74
N PHE A 14 -10.30 5.31 -7.71
CA PHE A 14 -10.11 4.76 -9.05
C PHE A 14 -9.60 5.82 -10.03
N LYS A 15 -8.45 5.56 -10.67
CA LYS A 15 -7.92 6.39 -11.76
C LYS A 15 -7.85 5.61 -13.07
N GLN A 16 -7.17 4.46 -13.05
CA GLN A 16 -6.94 3.59 -14.20
C GLN A 16 -6.83 2.14 -13.74
N VAL A 17 -7.14 1.22 -14.64
CA VAL A 17 -7.03 -0.24 -14.46
C VAL A 17 -6.65 -0.88 -15.79
N THR A 18 -6.03 -2.06 -15.77
CA THR A 18 -5.63 -2.79 -16.98
C THR A 18 -6.81 -3.48 -17.66
N HIS A 19 -7.52 -4.34 -16.93
CA HIS A 19 -8.64 -5.17 -17.41
C HIS A 19 -9.79 -5.08 -16.41
N GLU A 20 -10.70 -4.12 -16.62
CA GLU A 20 -11.71 -3.76 -15.61
C GLU A 20 -12.69 -4.91 -15.33
N ASP A 21 -13.23 -5.52 -16.38
CA ASP A 21 -14.25 -6.57 -16.28
C ASP A 21 -13.69 -7.83 -15.61
N GLU A 22 -12.48 -8.24 -15.99
CA GLU A 22 -11.78 -9.40 -15.43
C GLU A 22 -11.37 -9.16 -13.98
N LEU A 23 -10.94 -7.94 -13.63
CA LEU A 23 -10.65 -7.57 -12.25
C LEU A 23 -11.93 -7.63 -11.41
N ARG A 24 -13.02 -7.03 -11.90
CA ARG A 24 -14.34 -7.03 -11.25
C ARG A 24 -14.83 -8.45 -10.99
N GLN A 25 -14.72 -9.34 -11.98
CA GLN A 25 -15.07 -10.75 -11.83
C GLN A 25 -14.15 -11.46 -10.81
N THR A 26 -12.85 -11.19 -10.86
CA THR A 26 -11.88 -11.78 -9.93
C THR A 26 -12.18 -11.39 -8.48
N LEU A 27 -12.47 -10.12 -8.23
CA LEU A 27 -12.85 -9.61 -6.91
C LEU A 27 -14.20 -10.15 -6.44
N ALA A 28 -15.10 -10.52 -7.35
CA ALA A 28 -16.40 -11.11 -7.00
C ALA A 28 -16.32 -12.61 -6.66
N THR A 29 -15.34 -13.34 -7.21
CA THR A 29 -15.30 -14.81 -7.19
C THR A 29 -14.35 -15.39 -6.14
N ARG A 30 -13.34 -14.64 -5.70
CA ARG A 30 -12.36 -15.14 -4.74
C ARG A 30 -11.76 -14.05 -3.86
N LYS A 31 -11.18 -14.47 -2.74
CA LYS A 31 -10.28 -13.64 -1.93
C LYS A 31 -9.02 -13.35 -2.76
N VAL A 32 -8.62 -12.09 -2.83
CA VAL A 32 -7.49 -11.60 -3.62
C VAL A 32 -6.50 -10.96 -2.66
N THR A 33 -5.21 -11.17 -2.92
CA THR A 33 -4.14 -10.45 -2.25
C THR A 33 -3.62 -9.35 -3.17
N ALA A 34 -3.62 -8.11 -2.72
CA ALA A 34 -3.07 -6.98 -3.48
C ALA A 34 -2.19 -6.11 -2.57
N TYR A 35 -1.19 -5.44 -3.14
CA TYR A 35 -0.19 -4.72 -2.37
C TYR A 35 -0.08 -3.24 -2.73
N VAL A 36 0.37 -2.44 -1.77
CA VAL A 36 0.87 -1.08 -1.97
C VAL A 36 2.26 -0.98 -1.34
N GLY A 37 3.20 -0.40 -2.09
CA GLY A 37 4.58 -0.15 -1.63
C GLY A 37 4.71 1.16 -0.86
N PHE A 38 5.47 1.13 0.24
CA PHE A 38 5.84 2.28 1.06
C PHE A 38 7.36 2.32 1.22
N ASP A 39 7.98 3.36 0.69
CA ASP A 39 9.43 3.55 0.78
C ASP A 39 9.80 4.30 2.08
N PRO A 40 10.66 3.72 2.96
CA PRO A 40 11.08 4.31 4.23
C PRO A 40 12.10 5.47 4.08
N THR A 41 11.78 6.44 3.23
CA THR A 41 12.60 7.64 2.95
C THR A 41 12.60 8.67 4.09
N ALA A 42 11.64 8.56 5.01
CA ALA A 42 11.54 9.39 6.20
C ALA A 42 11.05 8.52 7.36
N ASP A 43 11.15 9.06 8.57
CA ASP A 43 10.79 8.33 9.79
C ASP A 43 9.27 8.29 10.04
N SER A 44 8.49 8.98 9.20
CA SER A 44 7.04 9.00 9.28
C SER A 44 6.35 9.10 7.92
N LEU A 45 5.16 8.49 7.82
CA LEU A 45 4.26 8.72 6.69
C LEU A 45 3.54 10.05 6.87
N HIS A 46 3.41 10.82 5.80
CA HIS A 46 2.57 12.02 5.74
C HIS A 46 1.23 11.78 5.02
N VAL A 47 0.35 12.79 5.02
CA VAL A 47 -0.99 12.78 4.40
C VAL A 47 -1.04 12.22 2.97
N GLY A 48 -0.01 12.47 2.15
CA GLY A 48 0.05 11.92 0.78
C GLY A 48 0.01 10.39 0.68
N HIS A 49 0.41 9.66 1.74
CA HIS A 49 0.35 8.19 1.75
C HIS A 49 -1.04 7.66 2.12
N LEU A 50 -1.93 8.49 2.66
CA LEU A 50 -3.27 8.06 3.11
C LEU A 50 -4.09 7.47 1.97
N MET A 51 -3.89 7.91 0.73
CA MET A 51 -4.59 7.34 -0.43
C MET A 51 -4.32 5.83 -0.57
N GLY A 52 -3.05 5.43 -0.53
CA GLY A 52 -2.68 4.01 -0.61
C GLY A 52 -3.11 3.22 0.63
N ILE A 53 -2.96 3.81 1.82
CA ILE A 53 -3.35 3.18 3.09
C ILE A 53 -4.86 2.92 3.13
N MET A 54 -5.67 3.91 2.76
CA MET A 54 -7.12 3.78 2.77
C MET A 54 -7.63 2.87 1.67
N ALA A 55 -6.96 2.80 0.51
CA ALA A 55 -7.25 1.79 -0.50
C ALA A 55 -7.07 0.36 0.05
N LEU A 56 -5.96 0.09 0.75
CA LEU A 56 -5.73 -1.20 1.43
C LEU A 56 -6.78 -1.47 2.53
N ALA A 57 -7.17 -0.45 3.30
CA ALA A 57 -8.19 -0.61 4.33
C ALA A 57 -9.59 -0.90 3.74
N HIS A 58 -9.95 -0.26 2.63
CA HIS A 58 -11.18 -0.57 1.90
C HIS A 58 -11.14 -1.97 1.28
N LEU A 59 -10.00 -2.37 0.71
CA LEU A 59 -9.77 -3.72 0.21
C LEU A 59 -10.02 -4.77 1.30
N GLN A 60 -9.49 -4.53 2.51
CA GLN A 60 -9.71 -5.39 3.67
C GLN A 60 -11.19 -5.49 4.06
N ARG A 61 -11.88 -4.35 4.13
CA ARG A 61 -13.31 -4.28 4.49
C ARG A 61 -14.22 -4.98 3.49
N THR A 62 -13.77 -5.12 2.25
CA THR A 62 -14.47 -5.89 1.20
C THR A 62 -14.14 -7.39 1.21
N GLY A 63 -13.34 -7.87 2.17
CA GLY A 63 -13.06 -9.29 2.37
C GLY A 63 -11.79 -9.81 1.67
N HIS A 64 -10.98 -8.92 1.10
CA HIS A 64 -9.71 -9.24 0.46
C HIS A 64 -8.53 -9.08 1.43
N GLN A 65 -7.34 -9.55 1.03
CA GLN A 65 -6.14 -9.49 1.85
C GLN A 65 -5.21 -8.36 1.36
N PRO A 66 -5.18 -7.20 2.02
CA PRO A 66 -4.17 -6.19 1.72
C PRO A 66 -2.77 -6.66 2.13
N MET A 67 -1.78 -6.25 1.35
CA MET A 67 -0.37 -6.37 1.69
C MET A 67 0.26 -4.97 1.70
N ALA A 68 0.77 -4.54 2.85
CA ALA A 68 1.60 -3.35 2.93
C ALA A 68 3.06 -3.76 2.80
N LEU A 69 3.72 -3.35 1.73
CA LEU A 69 5.11 -3.68 1.43
C LEU A 69 6.00 -2.49 1.80
N VAL A 70 6.84 -2.61 2.82
CA VAL A 70 7.77 -1.56 3.24
C VAL A 70 9.14 -1.82 2.60
N GLY A 71 9.39 -1.18 1.47
CA GLY A 71 10.52 -1.48 0.58
C GLY A 71 11.84 -0.81 0.98
N GLY A 72 12.70 -1.50 1.72
CA GLY A 72 14.06 -0.99 2.01
C GLY A 72 14.98 -0.95 0.77
N GLY A 73 14.80 -1.88 -0.17
CA GLY A 73 15.63 -2.01 -1.37
C GLY A 73 15.41 -0.93 -2.43
N THR A 74 14.16 -0.51 -2.63
CA THR A 74 13.77 0.57 -3.56
C THR A 74 14.35 1.91 -3.15
N VAL A 75 14.48 2.17 -1.85
CA VAL A 75 15.13 3.38 -1.32
C VAL A 75 16.62 3.43 -1.63
N MET A 76 17.30 2.28 -1.66
CA MET A 76 18.75 2.23 -1.97
C MET A 76 19.06 2.61 -3.43
N ILE A 77 18.10 2.42 -4.34
CA ILE A 77 18.23 2.80 -5.76
C ILE A 77 17.65 4.20 -5.99
N GLY A 78 16.53 4.51 -5.35
CA GLY A 78 15.76 5.75 -5.51
C GLY A 78 14.81 5.68 -6.70
N ASP A 79 13.51 5.85 -6.47
CA ASP A 79 12.53 5.99 -7.55
C ASP A 79 12.68 7.39 -8.22
N PRO A 80 13.05 7.46 -9.52
CA PRO A 80 13.26 8.71 -10.25
C PRO A 80 11.95 9.41 -10.65
N SER A 81 10.79 8.79 -10.41
CA SER A 81 9.49 9.29 -10.84
C SER A 81 9.18 10.68 -10.23
N GLY A 82 9.37 11.73 -11.03
CA GLY A 82 8.90 13.09 -10.72
C GLY A 82 9.81 13.97 -9.88
N ARG A 83 11.11 13.66 -9.71
CA ARG A 83 12.06 14.55 -9.00
C ARG A 83 13.31 14.87 -9.82
N THR A 84 13.68 16.15 -9.81
CA THR A 84 14.82 16.73 -10.56
C THR A 84 16.13 16.71 -9.76
N GLU A 85 16.09 16.44 -8.45
CA GLU A 85 17.25 16.46 -7.56
C GLU A 85 17.62 15.05 -7.07
N LEU A 86 18.93 14.79 -6.97
CA LEU A 86 19.47 13.55 -6.43
C LEU A 86 19.03 13.38 -4.97
N ARG A 87 18.37 12.24 -4.66
CA ARG A 87 17.95 11.93 -3.29
C ARG A 87 19.17 11.75 -2.38
N GLN A 88 19.06 12.21 -1.14
CA GLN A 88 20.03 11.88 -0.10
C GLN A 88 20.09 10.36 0.09
N ILE A 89 21.28 9.77 -0.04
CA ILE A 89 21.50 8.35 0.19
C ILE A 89 21.40 8.10 1.69
N LEU A 90 20.40 7.33 2.12
CA LEU A 90 20.21 6.93 3.51
C LEU A 90 21.05 5.67 3.80
N SER A 91 21.57 5.56 5.02
CA SER A 91 22.24 4.33 5.44
C SER A 91 21.22 3.20 5.65
N PRO A 92 21.62 1.92 5.52
CA PRO A 92 20.75 0.78 5.80
C PRO A 92 20.14 0.82 7.22
N GLU A 93 20.88 1.33 8.21
CA GLU A 93 20.40 1.49 9.58
C GLU A 93 19.24 2.48 9.66
N VAL A 94 19.36 3.62 8.99
CA VAL A 94 18.30 4.63 8.94
C VAL A 94 17.07 4.09 8.21
N ILE A 95 17.28 3.39 7.09
CA ILE A 95 16.20 2.72 6.34
C ILE A 95 15.43 1.74 7.24
N ASN A 96 16.14 0.91 8.01
CA ASN A 96 15.53 -0.04 8.93
C ASN A 96 14.78 0.64 10.08
N GLN A 97 15.33 1.73 10.64
CA GLN A 97 14.64 2.51 11.68
C GLN A 97 13.34 3.13 11.17
N ASN A 98 13.39 3.73 9.98
CA ASN A 98 12.23 4.30 9.31
C ASN A 98 11.19 3.23 9.00
N ALA A 99 11.60 2.09 8.43
CA ALA A 99 10.72 0.98 8.12
C ALA A 99 9.95 0.50 9.36
N ASN A 100 10.63 0.35 10.50
CA ASN A 100 9.98 -0.06 11.76
C ASN A 100 8.94 0.96 12.26
N LYS A 101 9.20 2.26 12.11
CA LYS A 101 8.23 3.32 12.46
C LYS A 101 7.03 3.29 11.52
N ILE A 102 7.25 3.14 10.22
CA ILE A 102 6.20 3.04 9.20
C ILE A 102 5.32 1.81 9.42
N LYS A 103 5.91 0.65 9.71
CA LYS A 103 5.20 -0.59 10.06
C LYS A 103 4.22 -0.39 11.21
N LYS A 104 4.64 0.32 12.27
CA LYS A 104 3.76 0.67 13.40
C LYS A 104 2.60 1.59 12.98
N GLN A 105 2.85 2.58 12.13
CA GLN A 105 1.80 3.49 11.65
C GLN A 105 0.74 2.77 10.81
N LEU A 106 1.16 1.85 9.94
CA LEU A 106 0.26 1.03 9.12
C LEU A 106 -0.64 0.12 9.98
N GLY A 107 -0.14 -0.34 11.13
CA GLY A 107 -0.90 -1.08 12.14
C GLY A 107 -2.13 -0.35 12.69
N ASN A 108 -2.21 0.98 12.56
CA ASN A 108 -3.39 1.74 12.98
C ASN A 108 -4.55 1.66 11.98
N TYR A 109 -4.30 1.22 10.75
CA TYR A 109 -5.28 1.25 9.65
C TYR A 109 -5.66 -0.15 9.14
N LEU A 110 -4.76 -1.12 9.29
CA LEU A 110 -4.92 -2.47 8.77
C LEU A 110 -4.90 -3.48 9.92
N ASN A 111 -5.83 -4.45 9.89
CA ASN A 111 -5.79 -5.56 10.81
C ASN A 111 -4.85 -6.66 10.31
N PHE A 112 -3.77 -6.93 11.01
CA PHE A 112 -2.79 -7.98 10.69
C PHE A 112 -3.04 -9.30 11.44
N GLY A 113 -4.24 -9.50 12.00
CA GLY A 113 -4.66 -10.80 12.54
C GLY A 113 -4.72 -11.89 11.46
N ASP A 114 -4.96 -13.14 11.89
CA ASP A 114 -4.80 -14.35 11.07
C ASP A 114 -5.42 -14.24 9.67
N ASP A 115 -4.54 -14.24 8.66
CA ASP A 115 -4.85 -14.17 7.23
C ASP A 115 -5.60 -12.89 6.78
N GLN A 116 -5.66 -11.83 7.61
CA GLN A 116 -6.41 -10.62 7.30
C GLN A 116 -5.61 -9.54 6.57
N ALA A 117 -4.29 -9.49 6.76
CA ALA A 117 -3.38 -8.62 6.02
C ALA A 117 -1.95 -9.13 6.13
N VAL A 118 -1.09 -8.75 5.19
CA VAL A 118 0.34 -9.06 5.22
C VAL A 118 1.14 -7.77 5.36
N LEU A 119 2.13 -7.78 6.27
CA LEU A 119 3.12 -6.71 6.39
C LEU A 119 4.49 -7.28 6.04
N VAL A 120 5.10 -6.74 4.99
CA VAL A 120 6.44 -7.14 4.53
C VAL A 120 7.42 -6.01 4.79
#